data_AF-A0AAV0XBW9-F1
#
_entry.id   AF-A0AAV0XBW9-F1
#
_cell.length_a   1.000
_cell.length_b   1.000
_cell.length_c   1.000
_cell.angle_alpha   90.00
_cell.angle_beta   90.00
_cell.angle_gamma   90.00
#
_symmetry.space_group_name_H-M   'P 1'
#
loop_
_entity.id
_entity.type
_entity.pdbx_description
1 polymer ?
#
loop_
_entity_poly.entity_id
_entity_poly.type
_entity_poly.pdbx_seq_one_letter_code
_entity_poly.pdbx_strand_id
1 'polypeptide(L)'
;MDVHSLAVWKHPILTLDYFCKEVVCLSKSLVKKLICYKLYVLLALLVISTPIILLYIEGPHLPILIWAKSKVVWCLYWLGLGVLSSVGFGTGLHTFLLYLGPHITSVTLAAYECGGLNFPEPPYPEQIICPDEVDSAWIASLWNIMLKVRVEAMMWGAGTALGELPPYFMARAARLSGRPPDEDKEDLIEFEELLKKEKHPETMTLVDKSKLFVERLVKKVGFFGILACASIPNPLFDLAGITCGHFLIPFWTFFGATLLGKAAIKMSIQVLFVVVAFNETLIASVLDIVGKIPGVGKKLQAPITTFLENQKQRLHAKKDSKGTQYTYCCEIV
;
A
#
# COMPACT_ATOMS: atom_id res chain seq x y z
N MET A 1 -35.66 -16.88 12.17
CA MET A 1 -34.50 -17.44 11.45
C MET A 1 -33.29 -16.84 12.12
N ASP A 2 -32.45 -17.68 12.72
CA ASP A 2 -31.19 -17.21 13.31
C ASP A 2 -30.29 -16.69 12.20
N VAL A 3 -29.78 -15.47 12.39
CA VAL A 3 -28.88 -14.77 11.46
C VAL A 3 -27.69 -15.66 11.08
N HIS A 4 -27.27 -16.53 12.02
CA HIS A 4 -26.22 -17.54 11.95
C HIS A 4 -26.38 -18.62 10.86
N SER A 5 -27.57 -18.78 10.27
CA SER A 5 -27.80 -19.78 9.20
C SER A 5 -27.48 -19.26 7.79
N LEU A 6 -27.34 -17.94 7.62
CA LEU A 6 -27.40 -17.27 6.33
C LEU A 6 -26.05 -17.21 5.57
N ALA A 7 -25.34 -18.33 5.47
CA ALA A 7 -24.10 -18.38 4.71
C ALA A 7 -24.35 -18.48 3.20
N VAL A 8 -23.54 -17.79 2.38
CA VAL A 8 -23.65 -17.81 0.90
C VAL A 8 -23.63 -19.25 0.36
N TRP A 9 -22.81 -20.12 0.97
CA TRP A 9 -22.70 -21.53 0.57
C TRP A 9 -23.81 -22.44 1.11
N LYS A 10 -24.56 -22.04 2.15
CA LYS A 10 -25.67 -22.82 2.70
C LYS A 10 -27.02 -22.44 2.06
N HIS A 11 -27.25 -21.14 1.86
CA HIS A 11 -28.51 -20.60 1.34
C HIS A 11 -28.27 -19.48 0.30
N PRO A 12 -27.68 -19.79 -0.87
CA PRO A 12 -27.22 -18.77 -1.82
C PRO A 12 -28.33 -17.82 -2.29
N ILE A 13 -29.52 -18.34 -2.58
CA ILE A 13 -30.65 -17.53 -3.08
C ILE A 13 -31.17 -16.59 -1.99
N LEU A 14 -31.28 -17.09 -0.75
CA LEU A 14 -31.79 -16.31 0.38
C LEU A 14 -30.77 -15.24 0.79
N THR A 15 -29.49 -15.58 0.85
CA THR A 15 -28.41 -14.62 1.11
C THR A 15 -28.35 -13.55 0.02
N LEU A 16 -28.53 -13.90 -1.24
CA LEU A 16 -28.58 -12.94 -2.35
C LEU A 16 -29.80 -12.02 -2.27
N ASP A 17 -30.98 -12.55 -1.92
CA ASP A 17 -32.19 -11.73 -1.73
C ASP A 17 -32.02 -10.72 -0.59
N TYR A 18 -31.49 -11.14 0.56
CA TYR A 18 -31.19 -10.22 1.66
C TYR A 18 -30.10 -9.20 1.30
N PHE A 19 -29.05 -9.63 0.60
CA PHE A 19 -28.03 -8.73 0.07
C PHE A 19 -28.64 -7.66 -0.84
N CYS A 20 -29.48 -8.06 -1.80
CA CYS A 20 -30.17 -7.13 -2.70
C CYS A 20 -31.08 -6.16 -1.93
N LYS A 21 -31.82 -6.64 -0.93
CA LYS A 21 -32.65 -5.79 -0.06
C LYS A 21 -31.81 -4.79 0.73
N GLU A 22 -30.68 -5.21 1.28
CA GLU A 22 -29.78 -4.33 2.02
C GLU A 22 -29.14 -3.30 1.09
N VAL A 23 -28.70 -3.70 -0.11
CA VAL A 23 -28.20 -2.77 -1.14
C VAL A 23 -29.26 -1.73 -1.49
N VAL A 24 -30.52 -2.12 -1.67
CA VAL A 24 -31.62 -1.17 -1.94
C VAL A 24 -31.85 -0.25 -0.73
N CYS A 25 -31.79 -0.77 0.49
CA CYS A 25 -31.93 0.03 1.71
C CYS A 25 -30.82 1.07 1.85
N LEU A 26 -29.56 0.64 1.71
CA LEU A 26 -28.38 1.50 1.74
C LEU A 26 -28.41 2.53 0.60
N SER A 27 -28.87 2.14 -0.59
CA SER A 27 -29.04 3.05 -1.73
C SER A 27 -30.07 4.15 -1.44
N LYS A 28 -31.23 3.80 -0.88
CA LYS A 28 -32.24 4.79 -0.46
C LYS A 28 -31.70 5.73 0.61
N SER A 29 -30.96 5.20 1.59
CA SER A 29 -30.30 5.98 2.64
C SER A 29 -29.25 6.94 2.06
N LEU A 30 -28.46 6.47 1.10
CA LEU A 30 -27.47 7.28 0.38
C LEU A 30 -28.15 8.42 -0.39
N VAL A 31 -29.19 8.12 -1.17
CA VAL A 31 -29.95 9.14 -1.92
C VAL A 31 -30.54 10.18 -0.97
N LYS A 32 -31.15 9.75 0.15
CA LYS A 32 -31.70 10.68 1.16
C LYS A 32 -30.61 11.61 1.72
N LYS A 33 -29.43 11.07 2.04
CA LYS A 33 -28.28 11.86 2.51
C LYS A 33 -27.78 12.82 1.42
N LEU A 34 -27.64 12.37 0.18
CA LEU A 34 -27.23 13.22 -0.95
C LEU A 34 -28.19 14.39 -1.15
N ILE A 35 -29.50 14.17 -1.02
CA ILE A 35 -30.51 15.22 -1.10
C ILE A 35 -30.40 16.19 0.09
N CYS A 36 -30.20 15.70 1.32
CA CYS A 36 -29.99 16.56 2.48
C CYS A 36 -28.76 17.48 2.31
N TYR A 37 -27.70 16.98 1.69
CA TYR A 37 -26.47 17.73 1.41
C TYR A 37 -26.41 18.30 -0.01
N LYS A 38 -27.56 18.57 -0.65
CA LYS A 38 -27.66 18.98 -2.07
C LYS A 38 -26.70 20.08 -2.50
N LEU A 39 -26.44 21.07 -1.62
CA LEU A 39 -25.52 22.17 -1.93
C LEU A 39 -24.08 21.68 -2.08
N TYR A 40 -23.60 20.87 -1.13
CA TYR A 40 -22.25 20.29 -1.19
C TYR A 40 -22.10 19.35 -2.38
N VAL A 41 -23.14 18.56 -2.68
CA VAL A 41 -23.15 17.68 -3.85
C VAL A 41 -23.08 18.50 -5.15
N LEU A 42 -23.87 19.57 -5.27
CA LEU A 42 -23.83 20.48 -6.41
C LEU A 42 -22.44 21.10 -6.58
N LEU A 43 -21.84 21.57 -5.48
CA LEU A 43 -20.53 22.21 -5.48
C LEU A 43 -19.43 21.22 -5.89
N ALA A 44 -19.49 19.97 -5.39
CA ALA A 44 -18.58 18.91 -5.81
C ALA A 44 -18.73 18.56 -7.28
N LEU A 45 -19.98 18.43 -7.77
CA LEU A 45 -20.26 18.17 -9.19
C LEU A 45 -19.74 19.30 -10.09
N LEU A 46 -19.87 20.55 -9.67
CA LEU A 46 -19.36 21.70 -10.40
C LEU A 46 -17.82 21.69 -10.46
N VAL A 47 -17.15 21.41 -9.35
CA VAL A 47 -15.69 21.28 -9.29
C VAL A 47 -15.17 20.15 -10.16
N ILE A 48 -15.89 19.03 -10.27
CA ILE A 48 -15.49 17.88 -11.11
C ILE A 48 -15.79 18.13 -12.59
N SER A 49 -16.95 18.71 -12.91
CA SER A 49 -17.39 18.91 -14.30
C SER A 49 -16.65 20.05 -15.00
N THR A 50 -16.31 21.13 -14.30
CA THR A 50 -15.60 22.29 -14.86
C THR A 50 -14.29 21.90 -15.58
N PRO A 51 -13.33 21.16 -14.98
CA PRO A 51 -12.13 20.73 -15.68
C PRO A 51 -12.41 19.74 -16.81
N ILE A 52 -13.45 18.91 -16.71
CA ILE A 52 -13.85 18.00 -17.79
C ILE A 52 -14.32 18.80 -19.01
N ILE A 53 -15.15 19.83 -18.81
CA ILE A 53 -15.64 20.70 -19.89
C ILE A 53 -14.47 21.49 -20.51
N LEU A 54 -13.56 22.02 -19.68
CA LEU A 54 -12.39 22.77 -20.15
C LEU A 54 -11.42 21.94 -21.01
N LEU A 55 -11.42 20.60 -20.89
CA LEU A 55 -10.64 19.71 -21.76
C LEU A 55 -11.17 19.67 -23.21
N TYR A 56 -12.44 20.02 -23.44
CA TYR A 56 -13.04 20.05 -24.77
C TYR A 56 -12.93 21.43 -25.43
N ILE A 57 -12.45 22.44 -24.72
CA ILE A 57 -12.26 23.80 -25.23
C ILE A 57 -10.79 23.99 -25.60
N GLU A 58 -10.53 24.28 -26.87
CA GLU A 58 -9.20 24.62 -27.35
C GLU A 58 -8.70 25.92 -26.70
N GLY A 59 -7.48 25.89 -26.16
CA GLY A 59 -6.89 27.06 -25.52
C GLY A 59 -5.53 26.81 -24.88
N PRO A 60 -4.86 27.87 -24.38
CA PRO A 60 -3.54 27.78 -23.77
C PRO A 60 -3.51 26.99 -22.46
N HIS A 61 -4.68 26.76 -21.83
CA HIS A 61 -4.84 25.94 -20.63
C HIS A 61 -4.77 24.43 -20.91
N LEU A 62 -4.92 24.01 -22.18
CA LEU A 62 -5.05 22.60 -22.55
C LEU A 62 -3.81 21.75 -22.19
N PRO A 63 -2.55 22.19 -22.43
CA PRO A 63 -1.37 21.41 -22.03
C PRO A 63 -1.29 21.16 -20.53
N ILE A 64 -1.61 22.18 -19.72
CA ILE A 64 -1.62 22.09 -18.26
C ILE A 64 -2.70 21.11 -17.80
N LEU A 65 -3.87 21.15 -18.43
CA LEU A 65 -5.01 20.31 -18.06
C LEU A 65 -4.80 18.84 -18.47
N ILE A 66 -4.16 18.59 -19.62
CA ILE A 66 -3.76 17.24 -20.04
C ILE A 66 -2.71 16.68 -19.07
N TRP A 67 -1.68 17.46 -18.73
CA TRP A 67 -0.68 17.07 -17.74
C TRP A 67 -1.34 16.75 -16.39
N ALA A 68 -2.22 17.62 -15.90
CA ALA A 68 -2.94 17.42 -14.64
C ALA A 68 -3.81 16.16 -14.66
N LYS A 69 -4.56 15.93 -15.75
CA LYS A 69 -5.36 14.71 -15.95
C LYS A 69 -4.48 13.48 -15.86
N SER A 70 -3.36 13.46 -16.59
CA SER A 70 -2.43 12.33 -16.60
C SER A 70 -1.86 12.06 -15.20
N LYS A 71 -1.46 13.10 -14.46
CA LYS A 71 -0.97 12.95 -13.07
C LYS A 71 -2.07 12.48 -12.12
N VAL A 72 -3.31 12.96 -12.24
CA VAL A 72 -4.43 12.52 -11.39
C VAL A 72 -4.76 11.06 -11.64
N VAL A 73 -4.90 10.63 -12.90
CA VAL A 73 -5.17 9.21 -13.24
C VAL A 73 -4.06 8.32 -12.70
N TRP A 74 -2.82 8.75 -12.86
CA TRP A 74 -1.66 8.03 -12.37
C TRP A 74 -1.61 7.92 -10.83
N CYS A 75 -1.92 9.00 -10.10
CA CYS A 75 -2.04 8.97 -8.64
C CYS A 75 -3.19 8.05 -8.19
N LEU A 76 -4.35 8.12 -8.85
CA LEU A 76 -5.51 7.28 -8.56
C LEU A 76 -5.22 5.80 -8.80
N TYR A 77 -4.44 5.48 -9.83
CA TYR A 77 -3.99 4.11 -10.09
C TYR A 77 -3.19 3.55 -8.91
N TRP A 78 -2.14 4.25 -8.46
CA TRP A 78 -1.31 3.80 -7.34
C TRP A 78 -2.08 3.76 -6.02
N LEU A 79 -2.93 4.76 -5.77
CA LEU A 79 -3.80 4.80 -4.59
C LEU A 79 -4.81 3.63 -4.60
N GLY A 80 -5.43 3.35 -5.74
CA GLY A 80 -6.36 2.23 -5.91
C GLY A 80 -5.71 0.88 -5.69
N LEU A 81 -4.52 0.65 -6.26
CA LEU A 81 -3.75 -0.58 -5.98
C LEU A 81 -3.40 -0.71 -4.50
N GLY A 82 -3.07 0.40 -3.83
CA GLY A 82 -2.85 0.43 -2.38
C GLY A 82 -4.10 0.01 -1.59
N VAL A 83 -5.29 0.50 -1.96
CA VAL A 83 -6.56 0.11 -1.33
C VAL A 83 -6.82 -1.39 -1.54
N LEU A 84 -6.69 -1.86 -2.78
CA LEU A 84 -6.92 -3.27 -3.12
C LEU A 84 -5.95 -4.22 -2.41
N SER A 85 -4.72 -3.77 -2.15
CA SER A 85 -3.74 -4.56 -1.39
C SER A 85 -4.12 -4.79 0.07
N SER A 86 -5.09 -4.02 0.58
CA SER A 86 -5.50 -3.95 1.99
C SER A 86 -6.89 -4.55 2.21
N VAL A 87 -7.85 -4.28 1.33
CA VAL A 87 -9.29 -4.54 1.57
C VAL A 87 -9.74 -6.01 1.41
N GLY A 88 -8.94 -6.94 0.88
CA GLY A 88 -9.51 -8.27 0.63
C GLY A 88 -8.64 -9.44 0.15
N PHE A 89 -7.33 -9.47 0.43
CA PHE A 89 -6.51 -10.64 0.05
C PHE A 89 -5.48 -11.09 1.09
N GLY A 90 -5.49 -10.51 2.30
CA GLY A 90 -4.63 -10.93 3.43
C GLY A 90 -3.12 -10.89 3.17
N THR A 91 -2.68 -10.36 2.03
CA THR A 91 -1.30 -10.45 1.57
C THR A 91 -0.85 -9.15 0.91
N GLY A 92 -0.91 -8.04 1.66
CA GLY A 92 -0.39 -6.74 1.20
C GLY A 92 1.07 -6.80 0.70
N LEU A 93 1.85 -7.78 1.19
CA LEU A 93 3.18 -8.10 0.66
C LEU A 93 3.15 -8.70 -0.75
N HIS A 94 2.22 -9.60 -1.07
CA HIS A 94 2.11 -10.18 -2.41
C HIS A 94 1.73 -9.11 -3.43
N THR A 95 0.75 -8.26 -3.12
CA THR A 95 0.36 -7.17 -4.02
C THR A 95 1.51 -6.18 -4.23
N PHE A 96 2.27 -5.87 -3.16
CA PHE A 96 3.50 -5.08 -3.27
C PHE A 96 4.52 -5.72 -4.23
N LEU A 97 4.80 -7.01 -4.07
CA LEU A 97 5.75 -7.76 -4.91
C LEU A 97 5.30 -7.88 -6.37
N LEU A 98 4.00 -7.75 -6.66
CA LEU A 98 3.46 -7.84 -8.02
C LEU A 98 3.45 -6.51 -8.78
N TYR A 99 3.31 -5.38 -8.07
CA TYR A 99 3.13 -4.07 -8.71
C TYR A 99 4.21 -3.07 -8.32
N LEU A 100 4.23 -2.62 -7.06
CA LEU A 100 5.13 -1.54 -6.63
C LEU A 100 6.60 -1.99 -6.59
N GLY A 101 6.89 -3.20 -6.10
CA GLY A 101 8.24 -3.76 -6.06
C GLY A 101 8.90 -3.80 -7.44
N PRO A 102 8.31 -4.47 -8.45
CA PRO A 102 8.83 -4.50 -9.81
C PRO A 102 9.01 -3.12 -10.44
N HIS A 103 8.11 -2.17 -10.14
CA HIS A 103 8.26 -0.80 -10.61
C HIS A 103 9.52 -0.13 -10.02
N ILE A 104 9.71 -0.19 -8.70
CA ILE A 104 10.92 0.35 -8.04
C ILE A 104 12.18 -0.32 -8.59
N THR A 105 12.15 -1.65 -8.76
CA THR A 105 13.27 -2.41 -9.36
C THR A 105 13.59 -1.93 -10.77
N SER A 106 12.57 -1.74 -11.61
CA SER A 106 12.77 -1.28 -12.99
C SER A 106 13.42 0.12 -13.06
N VAL A 107 12.96 1.05 -12.22
CA VAL A 107 13.51 2.41 -12.12
C VAL A 107 14.95 2.38 -11.60
N THR A 108 15.20 1.53 -10.59
CA THR A 108 16.53 1.37 -9.99
C THR A 108 17.53 0.82 -10.99
N LEU A 109 17.17 -0.24 -11.72
CA LEU A 109 18.03 -0.85 -12.72
C LEU A 109 18.34 0.12 -13.86
N ALA A 110 17.32 0.78 -14.40
CA ALA A 110 17.51 1.77 -15.45
C ALA A 110 18.36 2.96 -15.00
N ALA A 111 18.24 3.40 -13.74
CA ALA A 111 19.09 4.46 -13.22
C ALA A 111 20.58 4.07 -13.24
N TYR A 112 20.92 2.85 -12.81
CA TYR A 112 22.31 2.38 -12.84
C TYR A 112 22.80 2.05 -14.25
N GLU A 113 21.94 1.56 -15.15
CA GLU A 113 22.30 1.30 -16.56
C GLU A 113 22.54 2.61 -17.34
N CYS A 114 21.68 3.62 -17.15
CA CYS A 114 21.75 4.89 -17.87
C CYS A 114 22.65 5.95 -17.19
N GLY A 115 23.08 5.73 -15.94
CA GLY A 115 23.83 6.70 -15.14
C GLY A 115 23.03 7.92 -14.66
N GLY A 116 21.74 8.02 -15.02
CA GLY A 116 20.86 9.16 -14.68
C GLY A 116 19.38 8.78 -14.58
N LEU A 117 18.57 9.70 -14.04
CA LEU A 117 17.16 9.47 -13.67
C LEU A 117 16.13 10.30 -14.45
N ASN A 118 16.60 11.16 -15.36
CA ASN A 118 15.76 11.96 -16.25
C ASN A 118 15.31 11.13 -17.45
N PHE A 119 14.57 10.06 -17.17
CA PHE A 119 13.94 9.28 -18.23
C PHE A 119 12.91 10.15 -18.96
N PRO A 120 12.89 10.13 -20.30
CA PRO A 120 11.86 10.82 -21.08
C PRO A 120 10.48 10.29 -20.68
N GLU A 121 9.51 11.20 -20.59
CA GLU A 121 8.10 10.88 -20.31
C GLU A 121 7.49 10.05 -21.48
N PRO A 122 6.42 9.27 -21.24
CA PRO A 122 6.14 7.90 -21.69
C PRO A 122 6.47 7.39 -23.12
N PRO A 123 6.57 6.04 -23.30
CA PRO A 123 5.75 5.02 -22.62
C PRO A 123 6.41 4.35 -21.40
N TYR A 124 6.48 5.08 -20.29
CA TYR A 124 6.50 4.51 -18.95
C TYR A 124 5.15 3.84 -18.71
N PRO A 125 5.08 2.60 -18.22
CA PRO A 125 6.15 1.79 -17.61
C PRO A 125 6.71 0.66 -18.49
N GLU A 126 6.46 0.63 -19.81
CA GLU A 126 6.79 -0.54 -20.62
C GLU A 126 8.26 -0.60 -21.05
N GLN A 127 8.90 0.55 -21.31
CA GLN A 127 10.32 0.65 -21.64
C GLN A 127 10.92 1.95 -21.08
N ILE A 128 12.01 1.84 -20.32
CA ILE A 128 12.77 3.00 -19.84
C ILE A 128 13.87 3.29 -20.85
N ILE A 129 13.79 4.44 -21.51
CA ILE A 129 14.80 4.92 -22.47
C ILE A 129 15.81 5.78 -21.70
N CYS A 130 17.11 5.58 -21.94
CA CYS A 130 18.13 6.42 -21.33
C CYS A 130 18.11 7.83 -21.94
N PRO A 131 18.30 8.90 -21.15
CA PRO A 131 18.47 10.24 -21.70
C PRO A 131 19.77 10.36 -22.49
N ASP A 132 19.77 11.21 -23.51
CA ASP A 132 20.97 11.49 -24.33
C ASP A 132 22.07 12.22 -23.53
N GLU A 133 21.67 13.02 -22.54
CA GLU A 133 22.56 13.74 -21.63
C GLU A 133 22.23 13.45 -20.17
N VAL A 134 23.26 13.18 -19.36
CA VAL A 134 23.11 12.96 -17.92
C VAL A 134 23.18 14.30 -17.21
N ASP A 135 22.03 14.75 -16.71
CA ASP A 135 21.96 15.92 -15.82
C ASP A 135 22.69 15.63 -14.50
N SER A 136 23.68 16.47 -14.19
CA SER A 136 24.46 16.41 -12.94
C SER A 136 23.60 16.42 -11.66
N ALA A 137 22.41 17.02 -11.68
CA ALA A 137 21.48 17.00 -10.55
C ALA A 137 20.81 15.63 -10.33
N TRP A 138 20.65 14.84 -11.40
CA TRP A 138 19.89 13.59 -11.43
C TRP A 138 20.76 12.37 -11.73
N ILE A 139 22.03 12.42 -11.33
CA ILE A 139 22.94 11.27 -11.37
C ILE A 139 22.36 10.11 -10.56
N ALA A 140 22.58 8.89 -11.04
CA ALA A 140 22.18 7.67 -10.38
C ALA A 140 22.78 7.58 -8.96
N SER A 141 21.93 7.77 -7.96
CA SER A 141 22.27 7.63 -6.55
C SER A 141 21.09 7.05 -5.79
N LEU A 142 21.36 6.40 -4.66
CA LEU A 142 20.33 5.84 -3.78
C LEU A 142 19.24 6.89 -3.48
N TRP A 143 19.65 8.10 -3.12
CA TRP A 143 18.73 9.18 -2.77
C TRP A 143 17.91 9.66 -3.96
N ASN A 144 18.53 9.86 -5.13
CA ASN A 144 17.80 10.33 -6.30
C ASN A 144 16.81 9.27 -6.81
N ILE A 145 17.15 7.98 -6.72
CA ILE A 145 16.23 6.88 -7.05
C ILE A 145 15.05 6.87 -6.08
N MET A 146 15.31 6.97 -4.77
CA MET A 146 14.25 7.04 -3.76
C MET A 146 13.34 8.25 -3.95
N LEU A 147 13.89 9.41 -4.32
CA LEU A 147 13.11 10.61 -4.65
C LEU A 147 12.27 10.42 -5.91
N LYS A 148 12.81 9.74 -6.93
CA LYS A 148 12.12 9.49 -8.20
C LYS A 148 10.85 8.65 -8.02
N VAL A 149 10.89 7.59 -7.22
CA VAL A 149 9.76 6.66 -6.99
C VAL A 149 8.88 7.04 -5.79
N ARG A 150 9.16 8.19 -5.15
CA ARG A 150 8.56 8.57 -3.87
C ARG A 150 7.05 8.74 -3.99
N VAL A 151 6.56 9.33 -5.06
CA VAL A 151 5.14 9.68 -5.17
C VAL A 151 4.30 8.42 -5.37
N GLU A 152 4.77 7.49 -6.20
CA GLU A 152 4.19 6.17 -6.42
C GLU A 152 4.08 5.40 -5.12
N ALA A 153 5.17 5.33 -4.37
CA ALA A 153 5.22 4.65 -3.08
C ALA A 153 4.32 5.33 -2.04
N MET A 154 4.30 6.66 -1.99
CA MET A 154 3.43 7.42 -1.07
C MET A 154 1.94 7.23 -1.40
N MET A 155 1.56 7.27 -2.68
CA MET A 155 0.17 7.06 -3.11
C MET A 155 -0.29 5.64 -2.81
N TRP A 156 0.58 4.64 -3.06
CA TRP A 156 0.34 3.27 -2.64
C TRP A 156 0.13 3.17 -1.13
N GLY A 157 1.03 3.73 -0.33
CA GLY A 157 0.94 3.73 1.12
C GLY A 157 -0.32 4.43 1.64
N ALA A 158 -0.73 5.54 1.01
CA ALA A 158 -1.99 6.21 1.31
C ALA A 158 -3.19 5.32 1.00
N GLY A 159 -3.18 4.61 -0.13
CA GLY A 159 -4.18 3.59 -0.44
C GLY A 159 -4.26 2.49 0.61
N THR A 160 -3.12 2.00 1.10
CA THR A 160 -3.10 0.97 2.15
C THR A 160 -3.68 1.45 3.49
N ALA A 161 -3.57 2.76 3.80
CA ALA A 161 -4.19 3.38 4.96
C ALA A 161 -5.71 3.53 4.77
N LEU A 162 -6.17 3.92 3.56
CA LEU A 162 -7.58 3.95 3.22
C LEU A 162 -8.23 2.56 3.31
N GLY A 163 -7.50 1.50 2.99
CA GLY A 163 -8.00 0.14 3.11
C GLY A 163 -8.16 -0.37 4.55
N GLU A 164 -7.64 0.33 5.57
CA GLU A 164 -7.92 0.03 6.99
C GLU A 164 -9.22 0.70 7.49
N LEU A 165 -9.86 1.54 6.68
CA LEU A 165 -11.11 2.20 7.09
C LEU A 165 -12.26 1.22 7.31
N PRO A 166 -12.50 0.20 6.46
CA PRO A 166 -13.53 -0.80 6.70
C PRO A 166 -13.42 -1.48 8.07
N PRO A 167 -12.29 -2.12 8.47
CA PRO A 167 -12.19 -2.75 9.79
C PRO A 167 -12.34 -1.75 10.94
N TYR A 168 -11.83 -0.52 10.79
CA TYR A 168 -12.01 0.54 11.79
C TYR A 168 -13.49 0.88 12.03
N PHE A 169 -14.25 1.16 10.96
CA PHE A 169 -15.66 1.53 11.09
C PHE A 169 -16.52 0.33 11.52
N MET A 170 -16.21 -0.87 11.07
CA MET A 170 -16.88 -2.09 11.51
C MET A 170 -16.71 -2.31 13.02
N ALA A 171 -15.48 -2.26 13.53
CA ALA A 171 -15.22 -2.44 14.95
C ALA A 171 -15.82 -1.32 15.81
N ARG A 172 -15.79 -0.09 15.31
CA ARG A 172 -16.43 1.06 15.97
C ARG A 172 -17.95 0.92 16.04
N ALA A 173 -18.59 0.52 14.95
CA ALA A 173 -20.03 0.31 14.89
C ALA A 173 -20.47 -0.85 15.81
N ALA A 174 -19.72 -1.96 15.81
CA ALA A 174 -19.95 -3.08 16.72
C ALA A 174 -19.92 -2.62 18.18
N ARG A 175 -18.85 -1.91 18.58
CA ARG A 175 -18.72 -1.37 19.95
C ARG A 175 -19.86 -0.44 20.34
N LEU A 176 -20.28 0.46 19.45
CA LEU A 176 -21.36 1.41 19.71
C LEU A 176 -22.74 0.75 19.79
N SER A 177 -22.93 -0.38 19.09
CA SER A 177 -24.19 -1.12 19.11
C SER A 177 -24.43 -1.88 20.42
N GLY A 178 -23.38 -2.13 21.20
CA GLY A 178 -23.45 -2.91 22.46
C GLY A 178 -23.85 -4.38 22.27
N ARG A 179 -23.97 -4.85 21.02
CA ARG A 179 -24.21 -6.26 20.71
C ARG A 179 -22.89 -7.02 20.74
N PRO A 180 -22.88 -8.27 21.26
CA PRO A 180 -21.72 -9.13 21.09
C PRO A 180 -21.41 -9.28 19.59
N PRO A 181 -20.13 -9.40 19.21
CA PRO A 181 -19.75 -9.58 17.82
C PRO A 181 -20.43 -10.84 17.25
N ASP A 182 -21.01 -10.69 16.06
CA ASP A 182 -21.62 -11.80 15.33
C ASP A 182 -20.55 -12.89 15.09
N GLU A 183 -20.93 -14.18 15.15
CA GLU A 183 -20.01 -15.33 14.98
C GLU A 183 -19.21 -15.27 13.65
N ASP A 184 -19.74 -14.59 12.63
CA ASP A 184 -19.12 -14.42 11.32
C ASP A 184 -17.98 -13.39 11.29
N LYS A 185 -17.72 -12.68 12.40
CA LYS A 185 -16.66 -11.67 12.52
C LYS A 185 -15.51 -12.21 13.36
N GLU A 186 -14.83 -13.23 12.83
CA GLU A 186 -13.73 -13.95 13.49
C GLU A 186 -12.67 -12.99 14.08
N ASP A 187 -12.25 -11.96 13.34
CA ASP A 187 -11.22 -11.02 13.82
C ASP A 187 -11.66 -10.21 15.07
N LEU A 188 -12.96 -9.90 15.18
CA LEU A 188 -13.53 -9.18 16.32
C LEU A 188 -13.69 -10.11 17.52
N ILE A 189 -14.05 -11.38 17.29
CA ILE A 189 -14.16 -12.40 18.33
C ILE A 189 -12.78 -12.72 18.88
N GLU A 190 -11.79 -12.98 18.01
CA GLU A 190 -10.40 -13.21 18.41
C GLU A 190 -9.90 -12.04 19.25
N PHE A 191 -10.22 -10.81 18.85
CA PHE A 191 -9.85 -9.62 19.61
C PHE A 191 -10.51 -9.54 20.99
N GLU A 192 -11.81 -9.83 21.11
CA GLU A 192 -12.48 -9.87 22.41
C GLU A 192 -11.98 -11.01 23.30
N GLU A 193 -11.64 -12.16 22.73
CA GLU A 193 -11.02 -13.27 23.45
C GLU A 193 -9.63 -12.91 23.96
N LEU A 194 -8.81 -12.22 23.16
CA LEU A 194 -7.53 -11.68 23.59
C LEU A 194 -7.68 -10.74 24.81
N LEU A 195 -8.71 -9.88 24.80
CA LEU A 195 -9.04 -9.02 25.95
C LEU A 195 -9.52 -9.80 27.17
N LYS A 196 -10.25 -10.91 26.98
CA LYS A 196 -10.64 -11.80 28.09
C LYS A 196 -9.42 -12.52 28.69
N LYS A 197 -8.47 -12.97 27.85
CA LYS A 197 -7.21 -13.60 28.27
C LYS A 197 -6.31 -12.65 29.06
N GLU A 198 -6.43 -11.32 28.88
CA GLU A 198 -5.72 -10.34 29.73
C GLU A 198 -6.03 -10.55 31.22
N LYS A 199 -7.24 -10.99 31.57
CA LYS A 199 -7.66 -11.25 32.95
C LYS A 199 -7.18 -12.61 33.49
N HIS A 200 -6.67 -13.49 32.63
CA HIS A 200 -6.22 -14.85 32.96
C HIS A 200 -4.83 -15.15 32.36
N PRO A 201 -3.76 -14.60 32.97
CA PRO A 201 -2.40 -14.61 32.40
C PRO A 201 -1.79 -16.01 32.24
N GLU A 202 -2.33 -17.02 32.92
CA GLU A 202 -1.93 -18.44 32.83
C GLU A 202 -2.06 -19.02 31.41
N THR A 203 -2.95 -18.47 30.57
CA THR A 203 -3.34 -19.03 29.26
C THR A 203 -2.70 -18.34 28.05
N MET A 204 -1.78 -17.39 28.29
CA MET A 204 -1.28 -16.49 27.26
C MET A 204 -0.09 -17.04 26.47
N THR A 205 -0.20 -17.08 25.15
CA THR A 205 0.94 -17.35 24.25
C THR A 205 1.85 -16.11 24.11
N LEU A 206 3.06 -16.29 23.56
CA LEU A 206 3.95 -15.16 23.23
C LEU A 206 3.33 -14.19 22.20
N VAL A 207 2.50 -14.71 21.29
CA VAL A 207 1.76 -13.91 20.31
C VAL A 207 0.65 -13.11 20.99
N ASP A 208 -0.07 -13.70 21.94
CA ASP A 208 -1.10 -12.97 22.70
C ASP A 208 -0.46 -11.82 23.50
N LYS A 209 0.72 -12.04 24.09
CA LYS A 209 1.47 -11.01 24.82
C LYS A 209 1.89 -9.85 23.93
N SER A 210 2.32 -10.12 22.70
CA SER A 210 2.69 -9.07 21.76
C SER A 210 1.47 -8.29 21.26
N LYS A 211 0.35 -8.97 20.97
CA LYS A 211 -0.93 -8.32 20.63
C LYS A 211 -1.42 -7.39 21.76
N LEU A 212 -1.41 -7.84 23.02
CA LEU A 212 -1.76 -7.00 24.17
C LEU A 212 -0.78 -5.85 24.42
N PHE A 213 0.52 -6.04 24.17
CA PHE A 213 1.49 -4.96 24.29
C PHE A 213 1.20 -3.84 23.29
N VAL A 214 0.93 -4.19 22.03
CA VAL A 214 0.54 -3.25 20.97
C VAL A 214 -0.73 -2.51 21.36
N GLU A 215 -1.71 -3.22 21.90
CA GLU A 215 -2.95 -2.64 22.38
C GLU A 215 -2.72 -1.61 23.50
N ARG A 216 -1.92 -1.96 24.51
CA ARG A 216 -1.57 -1.05 25.62
C ARG A 216 -0.80 0.16 25.11
N LEU A 217 0.07 -0.02 24.13
CA LEU A 217 0.81 1.08 23.49
C LEU A 217 -0.16 2.04 22.78
N VAL A 218 -1.09 1.52 21.98
CA VAL A 218 -2.11 2.32 21.29
C VAL A 218 -3.01 3.07 22.28
N LYS A 219 -3.45 2.41 23.36
CA LYS A 219 -4.25 3.03 24.44
C LYS A 219 -3.50 4.15 25.16
N LYS A 220 -2.23 3.93 25.51
CA LYS A 220 -1.47 4.84 26.38
C LYS A 220 -0.85 6.01 25.62
N VAL A 221 -0.38 5.76 24.40
CA VAL A 221 0.39 6.73 23.61
C VAL A 221 -0.47 7.41 22.52
N GLY A 222 -1.64 6.83 22.20
CA GLY A 222 -2.58 7.42 21.25
C GLY A 222 -1.96 7.57 19.85
N PHE A 223 -1.89 8.79 19.34
CA PHE A 223 -1.39 9.09 17.99
C PHE A 223 -0.03 8.46 17.68
N PHE A 224 0.98 8.66 18.56
CA PHE A 224 2.33 8.14 18.30
C PHE A 224 2.42 6.62 18.46
N GLY A 225 1.55 6.02 19.28
CA GLY A 225 1.43 4.55 19.38
C GLY A 225 0.92 3.96 18.08
N ILE A 226 -0.16 4.55 17.53
CA ILE A 226 -0.72 4.16 16.22
C ILE A 226 0.30 4.38 15.11
N LEU A 227 1.02 5.51 15.12
CA LEU A 227 2.06 5.82 14.14
C LEU A 227 3.16 4.77 14.14
N ALA A 228 3.66 4.37 15.32
CA ALA A 228 4.67 3.34 15.46
C ALA A 228 4.18 1.99 14.91
N CYS A 229 2.95 1.59 15.26
CA CYS A 229 2.34 0.37 14.75
C CYS A 229 2.14 0.39 13.23
N ALA A 230 1.70 1.51 12.67
CA ALA A 230 1.49 1.69 11.24
C ALA A 230 2.80 1.72 10.43
N SER A 231 3.92 2.08 11.07
CA SER A 231 5.23 2.20 10.43
C SER A 231 5.96 0.86 10.27
N ILE A 232 5.55 -0.19 10.98
CA ILE A 232 6.21 -1.50 10.96
C ILE A 232 5.67 -2.38 9.81
N PRO A 233 6.53 -2.93 8.93
CA PRO A 233 6.11 -3.78 7.82
C PRO A 233 5.72 -5.20 8.30
N ASN A 234 4.40 -5.41 8.53
CA ASN A 234 3.70 -6.66 8.90
C ASN A 234 4.10 -7.25 10.29
N PRO A 235 3.17 -7.70 11.16
CA PRO A 235 1.90 -8.42 10.90
C PRO A 235 0.64 -7.80 11.55
N LEU A 236 0.66 -6.53 11.97
CA LEU A 236 -0.43 -5.88 12.74
C LEU A 236 -1.41 -5.06 11.90
N PHE A 237 -1.35 -5.21 10.58
CA PHE A 237 -2.04 -4.36 9.61
C PHE A 237 -3.58 -4.39 9.77
N ASP A 238 -4.15 -5.54 10.15
CA ASP A 238 -5.59 -5.62 10.42
C ASP A 238 -5.94 -5.34 11.89
N LEU A 239 -4.99 -5.54 12.80
CA LEU A 239 -5.20 -5.34 14.23
C LEU A 239 -5.34 -3.86 14.60
N ALA A 240 -4.59 -2.97 13.95
CA ALA A 240 -4.63 -1.54 14.26
C ALA A 240 -6.01 -0.93 13.98
N GLY A 241 -6.62 -1.25 12.84
CA GLY A 241 -7.96 -0.78 12.47
C GLY A 241 -9.02 -1.25 13.48
N ILE A 242 -9.06 -2.56 13.75
CA ILE A 242 -10.02 -3.16 14.69
C ILE A 242 -9.85 -2.61 16.10
N THR A 243 -8.60 -2.57 16.60
CA THR A 243 -8.26 -2.04 17.94
C THR A 243 -8.70 -0.58 18.08
N CYS A 244 -8.35 0.27 17.10
CA CYS A 244 -8.70 1.70 17.15
C CYS A 244 -10.21 1.91 17.06
N GLY A 245 -10.91 1.12 16.25
CA GLY A 245 -12.36 1.15 16.13
C GLY A 245 -13.05 0.73 17.42
N HIS A 246 -12.65 -0.42 17.99
CA HIS A 246 -13.20 -0.96 19.22
C HIS A 246 -12.98 -0.03 20.43
N PHE A 247 -11.83 0.65 20.53
CA PHE A 247 -11.58 1.64 21.58
C PHE A 247 -12.13 3.03 21.28
N LEU A 248 -12.89 3.20 20.20
CA LEU A 248 -13.55 4.46 19.83
C LEU A 248 -12.56 5.63 19.64
N ILE A 249 -11.31 5.34 19.26
CA ILE A 249 -10.30 6.36 19.01
C ILE A 249 -10.83 7.32 17.92
N PRO A 250 -10.65 8.65 18.05
CA PRO A 250 -11.12 9.60 17.05
C PRO A 250 -10.58 9.29 15.66
N PHE A 251 -11.42 9.48 14.63
CA PHE A 251 -11.08 9.15 13.25
C PHE A 251 -9.77 9.82 12.81
N TRP A 252 -9.59 11.11 13.07
CA TRP A 252 -8.41 11.86 12.63
C TRP A 252 -7.12 11.42 13.34
N THR A 253 -7.21 10.97 14.59
CA THR A 253 -6.06 10.41 15.31
C THR A 253 -5.60 9.10 14.69
N PHE A 254 -6.56 8.22 14.36
CA PHE A 254 -6.29 6.96 13.70
C PHE A 254 -5.83 7.16 12.26
N PHE A 255 -6.61 7.84 11.44
CA PHE A 255 -6.35 8.02 10.01
C PHE A 255 -5.09 8.86 9.76
N GLY A 256 -4.86 9.91 10.54
CA GLY A 256 -3.64 10.72 10.40
C GLY A 256 -2.37 9.93 10.75
N ALA A 257 -2.39 9.17 11.84
CA ALA A 257 -1.26 8.35 12.25
C ALA A 257 -0.99 7.19 11.28
N THR A 258 -2.03 6.53 10.79
CA THR A 258 -1.91 5.45 9.80
C THR A 258 -1.46 5.97 8.44
N LEU A 259 -1.99 7.09 7.97
CA LEU A 259 -1.56 7.74 6.73
C LEU A 259 -0.08 8.12 6.80
N LEU A 260 0.36 8.78 7.87
CA LEU A 260 1.76 9.18 8.03
C LEU A 260 2.69 7.96 8.17
N GLY A 261 2.31 7.00 9.00
CA GLY A 261 3.10 5.79 9.24
C GLY A 261 3.24 4.95 7.98
N LYS A 262 2.16 4.79 7.21
CA LYS A 262 2.18 3.97 6.00
C LYS A 262 2.72 4.71 4.79
N ALA A 263 2.17 5.87 4.44
CA ALA A 263 2.56 6.59 3.23
C ALA A 263 3.97 7.16 3.32
N ALA A 264 4.39 7.69 4.47
CA ALA A 264 5.72 8.29 4.60
C ALA A 264 6.75 7.30 5.14
N ILE A 265 6.55 6.77 6.35
CA ILE A 265 7.63 6.05 7.07
C ILE A 265 7.83 4.65 6.48
N LYS A 266 6.79 3.80 6.53
CA LYS A 266 6.82 2.42 6.06
C LYS A 266 7.25 2.34 4.60
N MET A 267 6.67 3.15 3.73
CA MET A 267 7.01 3.13 2.31
C MET A 267 8.45 3.60 2.06
N SER A 268 8.95 4.60 2.78
CA SER A 268 10.37 4.99 2.66
C SER A 268 11.32 3.85 3.05
N ILE A 269 10.99 3.11 4.11
CA ILE A 269 11.77 1.93 4.53
C ILE A 269 11.67 0.81 3.47
N GLN A 270 10.47 0.53 2.95
CA GLN A 270 10.27 -0.51 1.93
C GLN A 270 10.98 -0.16 0.61
N VAL A 271 10.91 1.09 0.16
CA VAL A 271 11.62 1.57 -1.03
C VAL A 271 13.13 1.46 -0.80
N LEU A 272 13.64 1.92 0.34
CA LEU A 272 15.07 1.82 0.67
C LEU A 272 15.55 0.37 0.58
N PHE A 273 14.81 -0.57 1.18
CA PHE A 273 15.15 -1.99 1.15
C PHE A 273 15.22 -2.51 -0.28
N VAL A 274 14.24 -2.18 -1.13
CA VAL A 274 14.23 -2.61 -2.54
C VAL A 274 15.40 -1.98 -3.30
N VAL A 275 15.62 -0.67 -3.21
CA VAL A 275 16.69 0.00 -3.98
C VAL A 275 18.08 -0.52 -3.58
N VAL A 276 18.32 -0.74 -2.27
CA VAL A 276 19.57 -1.34 -1.78
C VAL A 276 19.73 -2.78 -2.29
N ALA A 277 18.65 -3.57 -2.29
CA ALA A 277 18.68 -4.94 -2.77
C ALA A 277 18.95 -5.06 -4.28
N PHE A 278 18.83 -4.00 -5.08
CA PHE A 278 19.10 -4.02 -6.52
C PHE A 278 20.30 -3.17 -6.93
N ASN A 279 21.09 -2.65 -5.99
CA ASN A 279 22.36 -1.98 -6.28
C ASN A 279 23.52 -2.94 -5.98
N GLU A 280 24.24 -3.38 -7.02
CA GLU A 280 25.35 -4.34 -6.88
C GLU A 280 26.49 -3.85 -5.98
N THR A 281 26.83 -2.55 -6.04
CA THR A 281 27.89 -1.96 -5.19
C THR A 281 27.46 -1.90 -3.71
N LEU A 282 26.19 -1.61 -3.45
CA LEU A 282 25.63 -1.59 -2.10
C LEU A 282 25.42 -3.01 -1.57
N ILE A 283 24.98 -3.95 -2.41
CA ILE A 283 24.89 -5.37 -2.06
C ILE A 283 26.28 -5.88 -1.69
N ALA A 284 27.31 -5.62 -2.48
CA ALA A 284 28.68 -6.04 -2.15
C ALA A 284 29.15 -5.46 -0.80
N SER A 285 28.86 -4.17 -0.55
CA SER A 285 29.19 -3.51 0.73
C SER A 285 28.40 -4.10 1.91
N VAL A 286 27.10 -4.37 1.72
CA VAL A 286 26.23 -4.99 2.73
C VAL A 286 26.64 -6.45 2.99
N LEU A 287 26.99 -7.21 1.96
CA LEU A 287 27.48 -8.59 2.08
C LEU A 287 28.84 -8.64 2.79
N ASP A 288 29.71 -7.64 2.60
CA ASP A 288 30.96 -7.52 3.36
C ASP A 288 30.70 -7.20 4.85
N ILE A 289 29.73 -6.33 5.15
CA ILE A 289 29.31 -6.03 6.53
C ILE A 289 28.65 -7.26 7.18
N VAL A 290 27.76 -7.95 6.47
CA VAL A 290 27.09 -9.17 6.96
C VAL A 290 28.09 -10.33 7.10
N GLY A 291 29.09 -10.41 6.23
CA GLY A 291 30.19 -11.39 6.30
C GLY A 291 31.05 -11.23 7.55
N LYS A 292 31.13 -10.01 8.11
CA LYS A 292 31.83 -9.72 9.38
C LYS A 292 31.04 -10.16 10.62
N ILE A 293 29.78 -10.59 10.49
CA ILE A 293 28.98 -11.10 11.61
C ILE A 293 29.43 -12.53 11.97
N PRO A 294 30.02 -12.76 13.16
CA PRO A 294 30.49 -14.09 13.54
C PRO A 294 29.32 -15.07 13.66
N GLY A 295 29.47 -16.26 13.07
CA GLY A 295 28.53 -17.39 13.20
C GLY A 295 27.43 -17.49 12.12
N VAL A 296 26.94 -16.38 11.57
CA VAL A 296 25.80 -16.35 10.62
C VAL A 296 26.17 -15.82 9.23
N GLY A 297 27.18 -14.95 9.13
CA GLY A 297 27.50 -14.22 7.90
C GLY A 297 27.70 -15.09 6.65
N LYS A 298 28.55 -16.12 6.73
CA LYS A 298 28.85 -17.01 5.59
C LYS A 298 27.65 -17.88 5.14
N LYS A 299 26.73 -18.21 6.06
CA LYS A 299 25.52 -18.99 5.73
C LYS A 299 24.42 -18.14 5.10
N LEU A 300 24.38 -16.83 5.41
CA LEU A 300 23.40 -15.90 4.86
C LEU A 300 23.82 -15.31 3.50
N GLN A 301 25.13 -15.20 3.25
CA GLN A 301 25.67 -14.60 2.03
C GLN A 301 25.27 -15.36 0.76
N ALA A 302 25.44 -16.69 0.73
CA ALA A 302 25.14 -17.53 -0.43
C ALA A 302 23.67 -17.45 -0.91
N PRO A 303 22.64 -17.65 -0.05
CA PRO A 303 21.25 -17.61 -0.50
C PRO A 303 20.82 -16.21 -0.99
N ILE A 304 21.38 -15.14 -0.42
CA ILE A 304 21.09 -13.77 -0.85
C ILE A 304 21.68 -13.52 -2.24
N THR A 305 22.95 -13.86 -2.47
CA THR A 305 23.58 -13.70 -3.79
C THR A 305 22.85 -14.47 -4.88
N THR A 306 22.51 -15.74 -4.64
CA THR A 306 21.79 -16.58 -5.61
C THR A 306 20.36 -16.09 -5.89
N PHE A 307 19.66 -15.52 -4.89
CA PHE A 307 18.35 -14.92 -5.10
C PHE A 307 18.43 -13.68 -6.02
N LEU A 308 19.43 -12.84 -5.80
CA LEU A 308 19.65 -11.61 -6.57
C LEU A 308 20.02 -11.89 -8.04
N GLU A 309 20.93 -12.83 -8.28
CA GLU A 309 21.32 -13.26 -9.62
C GLU A 309 20.14 -13.82 -10.42
N ASN A 310 19.31 -14.66 -9.78
CA ASN A 310 18.12 -15.23 -10.40
C ASN A 310 17.06 -14.16 -10.75
N GLN A 311 16.90 -13.12 -9.92
CA GLN A 311 15.99 -12.01 -10.23
C GLN A 311 16.51 -11.19 -11.41
N LYS A 312 17.81 -10.88 -11.44
CA LYS A 312 18.48 -10.17 -12.55
C LYS A 312 18.27 -10.92 -13.87
N GLN A 313 18.53 -12.22 -13.91
CA GLN A 313 18.35 -13.04 -15.11
C GLN A 313 16.90 -13.08 -15.61
N ARG A 314 15.92 -13.22 -14.72
CA ARG A 314 14.49 -13.23 -15.09
C ARG A 314 14.01 -11.89 -15.66
N LEU A 315 14.59 -10.78 -15.22
CA LEU A 315 14.30 -9.45 -15.74
C LEU A 315 14.90 -9.24 -17.14
N HIS A 316 16.14 -9.67 -17.37
CA HIS A 316 16.75 -9.59 -18.72
C HIS A 316 16.06 -10.52 -19.74
N ALA A 317 15.71 -11.75 -19.36
CA ALA A 317 15.00 -12.69 -20.24
C ALA A 317 13.62 -12.20 -20.70
N LYS A 318 12.95 -11.37 -19.90
CA LYS A 318 11.67 -10.76 -20.24
C LYS A 318 11.83 -9.61 -21.27
N LYS A 319 13.03 -9.01 -21.33
CA LYS A 319 13.43 -7.99 -22.32
C LYS A 319 13.63 -8.65 -23.70
N ASP A 320 14.25 -9.83 -23.76
CA ASP A 320 14.48 -10.56 -25.02
C ASP A 320 13.20 -11.16 -25.63
N SER A 321 12.22 -11.56 -24.81
CA SER A 321 10.96 -12.15 -25.29
C SER A 321 9.98 -11.12 -25.89
N LYS A 322 10.17 -9.82 -25.62
CA LYS A 322 9.44 -8.71 -26.25
C LYS A 322 10.39 -8.00 -27.21
N GLY A 323 10.70 -8.66 -28.32
CA GLY A 323 11.69 -8.20 -29.29
C GLY A 323 11.48 -6.75 -29.75
N THR A 324 12.46 -5.90 -29.46
CA THR A 324 12.92 -4.91 -30.43
C THR A 324 14.43 -4.84 -30.29
N GLN A 325 15.08 -5.37 -31.31
CA GLN A 325 16.52 -5.45 -31.53
C GLN A 325 17.08 -4.02 -31.64
N TYR A 326 17.90 -3.60 -30.68
CA TYR A 326 18.88 -2.53 -30.92
C TYR A 326 20.25 -2.90 -30.37
N THR A 327 21.15 -2.90 -31.33
CA THR A 327 22.57 -3.21 -31.41
C THR A 327 23.39 -2.72 -30.21
N TYR A 328 24.23 -3.63 -29.72
CA TYR A 328 25.41 -3.38 -28.90
C TYR A 328 26.16 -2.14 -29.36
N CYS A 329 26.44 -1.22 -28.44
CA CYS A 329 27.55 -0.29 -28.59
C CYS A 329 28.43 -0.39 -27.36
N CYS A 330 29.34 -1.37 -27.41
CA CYS A 330 30.52 -1.41 -26.56
C CYS A 330 31.62 -2.04 -27.43
N GLU A 331 32.17 -1.24 -28.34
CA GLU A 331 33.51 -1.51 -28.86
C GLU A 331 34.47 -0.56 -28.18
N ILE A 332 35.35 -1.18 -27.42
CA ILE A 332 36.54 -0.63 -26.80
C ILE A 332 37.50 -0.24 -27.92
N VAL A 333 37.93 1.02 -27.95
CA VAL A 333 39.32 1.42 -28.27
C VAL A 333 39.72 2.52 -27.31
#